data_AF-A0A4Q2YDT6-F1
#
_entry.id   AF-A0A4Q2YDT6-F1
#
_cell.length_a   1.000
_cell.length_b   1.000
_cell.length_c   1.000
_cell.angle_alpha   90.00
_cell.angle_beta   90.00
_cell.angle_gamma   90.00
#
_symmetry.space_group_name_H-M   'P 1'
#
loop_
_entity.id
_entity.type
_entity.pdbx_description
1 polymer ?
#
loop_
_entity_poly.entity_id
_entity_poly.type
_entity_poly.pdbx_seq_one_letter_code
_entity_poly.pdbx_strand_id
1 'polypeptide(L)'
;MIPLNRIRWRPEIGDPSLMGWFTVFAYVAVAVLAGYVWYRRKERIWLLVMLVMLALGINKQFDLQSLFTDIGRVISREQGWFKQRREVQKWFVLGVMSGAALLGGWVFWRFHAYWKKHLLLGAGLLFLGTFIVVRAISFHHFDMILRLNFGGVRMNWMLELGGISLVGLAALREVMRK
;
A
#
# COMPACT_ATOMS: atom_id res chain seq x y z
N MET A 1 27.66 -14.48 -0.85
CA MET A 1 26.51 -15.37 -1.17
C MET A 1 25.77 -15.59 0.13
N ILE A 2 24.57 -15.01 0.30
CA ILE A 2 23.84 -15.04 1.58
C ILE A 2 23.27 -16.47 1.77
N PRO A 3 23.63 -17.22 2.82
CA PRO A 3 23.08 -18.54 3.03
C PRO A 3 21.60 -18.43 3.42
N LEU A 4 20.72 -18.90 2.52
CA LEU A 4 19.25 -18.89 2.67
C LEU A 4 18.75 -19.55 3.98
N ASN A 5 19.55 -20.41 4.63
CA ASN A 5 19.16 -21.09 5.88
C ASN A 5 19.05 -20.15 7.10
N ARG A 6 19.60 -18.93 7.04
CA ARG A 6 19.56 -17.96 8.15
C ARG A 6 18.34 -17.05 8.10
N ILE A 7 17.62 -17.02 6.98
CA ILE A 7 16.36 -16.29 6.85
C ILE A 7 15.29 -17.14 7.52
N ARG A 8 15.01 -16.86 8.79
CA ARG A 8 13.90 -17.47 9.56
C ARG A 8 12.54 -16.84 9.23
N TRP A 9 12.43 -16.17 8.08
CA TRP A 9 11.16 -15.65 7.63
C TRP A 9 10.26 -16.85 7.30
N ARG A 10 9.19 -16.98 8.08
CA ARG A 10 8.05 -17.81 7.72
C ARG A 10 7.00 -16.85 7.16
N PRO A 11 6.26 -17.20 6.10
CA PRO A 11 5.09 -16.44 5.71
C PRO A 11 4.08 -16.49 6.87
N GLU A 12 4.20 -15.57 7.81
CA GLU A 12 3.16 -15.27 8.77
C GLU A 12 2.08 -14.54 7.97
N ILE A 13 0.90 -15.14 7.90
CA ILE A 13 -0.28 -14.50 7.32
C ILE A 13 -0.44 -13.17 8.06
N GLY A 14 -0.26 -12.04 7.35
CA GLY A 14 -0.08 -10.72 7.98
C GLY A 14 -1.19 -10.31 8.95
N ASP A 15 -2.43 -10.78 8.72
CA ASP A 15 -3.53 -10.69 9.68
C ASP A 15 -4.53 -11.83 9.36
N PRO A 16 -4.57 -12.95 10.10
CA PRO A 16 -5.52 -14.04 9.85
C PRO A 16 -6.96 -13.72 10.27
N SER A 17 -7.25 -12.44 10.53
CA SER A 17 -8.59 -11.97 10.87
C SER A 17 -9.51 -11.99 9.66
N LEU A 18 -10.81 -12.20 9.90
CA LEU A 18 -11.85 -12.09 8.86
C LEU A 18 -11.76 -10.76 8.09
N MET A 19 -11.37 -9.68 8.78
CA MET A 19 -11.21 -8.37 8.16
C MET A 19 -10.01 -8.29 7.20
N GLY A 20 -8.89 -8.94 7.54
CA GLY A 20 -7.73 -9.02 6.66
C GLY A 20 -8.07 -9.70 5.35
N TRP A 21 -8.80 -10.82 5.40
CA TRP A 21 -9.30 -11.50 4.20
C TRP A 21 -10.33 -10.67 3.43
N PHE A 22 -11.22 -9.97 4.13
CA PHE A 22 -12.18 -9.07 3.50
C PHE A 22 -11.48 -7.96 2.70
N THR A 23 -10.45 -7.33 3.27
CA THR A 23 -9.67 -6.30 2.56
C THR A 23 -8.97 -6.83 1.32
N VAL A 24 -8.48 -8.06 1.35
CA VAL A 24 -7.82 -8.69 0.20
C VAL A 24 -8.82 -8.95 -0.91
N PHE A 25 -9.99 -9.48 -0.56
CA PHE A 25 -11.08 -9.64 -1.51
C PHE A 25 -11.51 -8.31 -2.11
N ALA A 26 -11.61 -7.25 -1.28
CA ALA A 26 -11.96 -5.92 -1.74
C ALA A 26 -10.90 -5.35 -2.71
N TYR A 27 -9.60 -5.53 -2.44
CA TYR A 27 -8.53 -5.16 -3.36
C TYR A 27 -8.66 -5.88 -4.70
N VAL A 28 -8.87 -7.20 -4.69
CA VAL A 28 -9.03 -7.99 -5.91
C VAL A 28 -10.29 -7.56 -6.69
N ALA A 29 -11.40 -7.33 -6.02
CA ALA A 29 -12.64 -6.86 -6.64
C ALA A 29 -12.44 -5.51 -7.34
N VAL A 30 -11.83 -4.54 -6.67
CA VAL A 30 -11.52 -3.23 -7.26
C VAL A 30 -10.49 -3.34 -8.38
N ALA A 31 -9.51 -4.25 -8.28
CA ALA A 31 -8.56 -4.51 -9.35
C ALA A 31 -9.27 -5.03 -10.61
N VAL A 32 -10.20 -5.98 -10.47
CA VAL A 32 -10.98 -6.52 -11.60
C VAL A 32 -11.83 -5.42 -12.24
N LEU A 33 -12.49 -4.59 -11.44
CA LEU A 33 -13.27 -3.46 -11.93
C LEU A 33 -12.40 -2.45 -12.69
N ALA A 34 -11.24 -2.08 -12.13
CA ALA A 34 -10.28 -1.19 -12.79
C ALA A 34 -9.75 -1.79 -14.10
N GLY A 35 -9.42 -3.09 -14.11
CA GLY A 35 -9.01 -3.82 -15.31
C GLY A 35 -10.10 -3.84 -16.39
N TYR A 36 -11.36 -3.97 -15.98
CA TYR A 36 -12.50 -3.91 -16.89
C TYR A 36 -12.70 -2.51 -17.50
N VAL A 37 -12.62 -1.46 -16.68
CA VAL A 37 -12.66 -0.07 -17.17
C VAL A 37 -11.51 0.20 -18.13
N TRP A 38 -10.31 -0.27 -17.79
CA TRP A 38 -9.16 -0.18 -18.70
C TRP A 38 -9.41 -0.89 -20.02
N TYR A 39 -9.96 -2.11 -20.02
CA TYR A 39 -10.28 -2.84 -21.26
C TYR A 39 -11.26 -2.06 -22.15
N ARG A 40 -12.27 -1.41 -21.55
CA ARG A 40 -13.28 -0.63 -22.28
C ARG A 40 -12.81 0.75 -22.76
N ARG A 41 -12.14 1.51 -21.89
CA ARG A 41 -11.76 2.93 -22.16
C ARG A 41 -10.31 3.08 -22.65
N LYS A 42 -9.48 2.03 -22.50
CA LYS A 42 -8.02 2.01 -22.78
C LYS A 42 -7.19 3.09 -22.08
N GLU A 43 -7.71 3.62 -20.99
CA GLU A 43 -7.04 4.66 -20.20
C GLU A 43 -6.01 4.05 -19.25
N ARG A 44 -4.74 4.45 -19.41
CA ARG A 44 -3.60 3.88 -18.68
C ARG A 44 -3.69 4.06 -17.16
N ILE A 45 -4.44 5.04 -16.67
CA ILE A 45 -4.62 5.26 -15.23
C ILE A 45 -5.35 4.09 -14.56
N TRP A 46 -6.32 3.48 -15.23
CA TRP A 46 -7.05 2.33 -14.69
C TRP A 46 -6.19 1.06 -14.66
N LEU A 47 -5.27 0.91 -15.62
CA LEU A 47 -4.26 -0.14 -15.57
C LEU A 47 -3.32 0.07 -14.36
N LEU A 48 -2.89 1.32 -14.11
CA LEU A 48 -2.09 1.64 -12.93
C LEU A 48 -2.84 1.33 -11.63
N VAL A 49 -4.12 1.73 -11.54
CA VAL A 49 -4.98 1.45 -10.38
C VAL A 49 -5.12 -0.06 -10.16
N MET A 50 -5.37 -0.84 -11.20
CA MET A 50 -5.43 -2.30 -11.13
C MET A 50 -4.14 -2.89 -10.57
N LEU A 51 -2.98 -2.48 -11.11
CA LEU A 51 -1.68 -2.95 -10.65
C LEU A 51 -1.41 -2.58 -9.19
N VAL A 52 -1.76 -1.35 -8.78
CA VAL A 52 -1.61 -0.89 -7.40
C VAL A 52 -2.51 -1.69 -6.45
N MET A 53 -3.78 -1.93 -6.80
CA MET A 53 -4.69 -2.74 -5.96
C MET A 53 -4.15 -4.16 -5.77
N LEU A 54 -3.67 -4.81 -6.85
CA LEU A 54 -3.08 -6.15 -6.76
C LEU A 54 -1.82 -6.15 -5.90
N ALA A 55 -0.93 -5.17 -6.10
CA ALA A 55 0.27 -5.03 -5.30
C ALA A 55 -0.05 -4.84 -3.82
N LEU A 56 -1.08 -4.06 -3.49
CA LEU A 56 -1.54 -3.88 -2.11
C LEU A 56 -2.14 -5.16 -1.52
N GLY A 57 -2.95 -5.89 -2.27
CA GLY A 57 -3.50 -7.19 -1.83
C GLY A 57 -2.41 -8.23 -1.55
N ILE A 58 -1.41 -8.32 -2.43
CA ILE A 58 -0.23 -9.18 -2.25
C ILE A 58 0.57 -8.72 -1.02
N ASN A 59 0.86 -7.41 -0.92
CA ASN A 59 1.61 -6.85 0.20
C ASN A 59 0.90 -7.09 1.55
N LYS A 60 -0.45 -7.09 1.57
CA LYS A 60 -1.24 -7.41 2.76
C LYS A 60 -1.05 -8.86 3.21
N GLN A 61 -0.96 -9.81 2.27
CA GLN A 61 -0.83 -11.24 2.57
C GLN A 61 0.60 -11.64 2.97
N PHE A 62 1.59 -11.18 2.21
CA PHE A 62 2.99 -11.58 2.40
C PHE A 62 3.74 -10.72 3.41
N ASP A 63 3.12 -9.63 3.89
CA ASP A 63 3.74 -8.59 4.72
C ASP A 63 5.20 -8.32 4.31
N LEU A 64 5.40 -7.89 3.05
CA LEU A 64 6.74 -7.75 2.46
C LEU A 64 7.66 -6.85 3.30
N GLN A 65 7.07 -5.95 4.08
CA GLN A 65 7.77 -5.09 5.01
C GLN A 65 8.54 -5.87 6.11
N SER A 66 7.96 -6.93 6.68
CA SER A 66 8.66 -7.80 7.63
C SER A 66 9.79 -8.56 6.95
N LEU A 67 9.57 -9.06 5.73
CA LEU A 67 10.57 -9.75 4.92
C LEU A 67 11.79 -8.85 4.66
N PHE A 68 11.58 -7.61 4.17
CA PHE A 68 12.67 -6.66 3.94
C PHE A 68 13.42 -6.31 5.23
N THR A 69 12.69 -6.19 6.35
CA THR A 69 13.29 -5.91 7.65
C THR A 69 14.18 -7.06 8.13
N ASP A 70 13.75 -8.31 7.94
CA ASP A 70 14.53 -9.49 8.31
C ASP A 70 15.73 -9.71 7.39
N ILE A 71 15.60 -9.47 6.09
CA ILE A 71 16.75 -9.45 5.16
C ILE A 71 17.76 -8.39 5.62
N GLY A 72 17.29 -7.17 5.92
CA GLY A 72 18.14 -6.10 6.45
C GLY A 72 18.80 -6.49 7.77
N ARG A 73 18.11 -7.20 8.66
CA ARG A 73 18.64 -7.70 9.94
C ARG A 73 19.75 -8.73 9.75
N VAL A 74 19.63 -9.63 8.77
CA VAL A 74 20.65 -10.65 8.44
C VAL A 74 21.89 -9.97 7.85
N ILE A 75 21.70 -9.07 6.87
CA ILE A 75 22.80 -8.30 6.25
C ILE A 75 23.54 -7.48 7.32
N SER A 76 22.80 -6.83 8.22
CA SER A 76 23.38 -6.03 9.31
C SER A 76 24.18 -6.86 10.33
N ARG A 77 23.85 -8.15 10.51
CA ARG A 77 24.61 -9.07 11.38
C ARG A 77 25.94 -9.46 10.74
N GLU A 78 25.93 -9.72 9.44
CA GLU A 78 27.15 -10.14 8.72
C GLU A 78 28.11 -8.97 8.47
N GLN A 79 27.60 -7.75 8.28
CA GLN A 79 28.42 -6.55 8.06
C GLN A 79 28.81 -5.80 9.35
N GLY A 80 28.39 -6.27 10.54
CA GLY A 80 28.75 -5.67 11.83
C GLY A 80 28.05 -4.33 12.16
N TRP A 81 27.11 -3.86 11.33
CA TRP A 81 26.43 -2.57 11.46
C TRP A 81 25.27 -2.57 12.48
N PHE A 82 25.27 -3.50 13.43
CA PHE A 82 24.19 -3.70 14.39
C PHE A 82 23.88 -2.45 15.24
N LYS A 83 24.88 -1.57 15.45
CA LYS A 83 24.73 -0.30 16.19
C LYS A 83 24.04 0.82 15.38
N GLN A 84 24.01 0.73 14.05
CA GLN A 84 23.43 1.75 13.14
C GLN A 84 22.02 1.42 12.64
N ARG A 85 21.34 0.45 13.26
CA ARG A 85 19.96 0.03 12.89
C ARG A 85 19.00 1.20 12.72
N ARG A 86 19.07 2.19 13.62
CA ARG A 86 18.23 3.39 13.58
C ARG A 86 18.53 4.26 12.36
N GLU A 87 19.78 4.38 11.93
CA GLU A 87 20.15 5.13 10.73
C GLU A 87 19.65 4.43 9.47
N VAL A 88 19.85 3.10 9.36
CA VAL A 88 19.37 2.32 8.20
C VAL A 88 17.85 2.35 8.09
N GLN A 89 17.12 2.24 9.21
CA GLN A 89 15.66 2.36 9.21
C GLN A 89 15.21 3.75 8.76
N LYS A 90 15.85 4.83 9.22
CA LYS A 90 15.55 6.19 8.76
C LYS A 90 15.75 6.34 7.26
N TRP A 91 16.91 5.92 6.72
CA TRP A 91 17.20 6.02 5.28
C TRP A 91 16.28 5.17 4.43
N PHE A 92 15.89 3.99 4.91
CA PHE A 92 14.91 3.13 4.24
C PHE A 92 13.54 3.80 4.18
N VAL A 93 13.02 4.30 5.30
CA VAL A 93 11.74 5.02 5.35
C VAL A 93 11.79 6.27 4.47
N LEU A 94 12.88 7.05 4.57
CA LEU A 94 13.06 8.24 3.74
C LEU A 94 13.05 7.88 2.25
N GLY A 95 13.77 6.83 1.85
CA GLY A 95 13.79 6.36 0.46
C GLY A 95 12.42 5.92 -0.04
N VAL A 96 11.65 5.18 0.76
CA VAL A 96 10.28 4.77 0.41
C VAL A 96 9.35 5.99 0.30
N MET A 97 9.43 6.94 1.24
CA MET A 97 8.64 8.17 1.21
C MET A 97 8.97 9.04 -0.01
N SER A 98 10.26 9.25 -0.28
CA SER A 98 10.72 10.00 -1.45
C SER A 98 10.27 9.33 -2.74
N GLY A 99 10.41 7.99 -2.84
CA GLY A 99 9.95 7.23 -4.00
C GLY A 99 8.43 7.34 -4.21
N ALA A 100 7.64 7.21 -3.13
CA ALA A 100 6.19 7.37 -3.17
C ALA A 100 5.78 8.81 -3.56
N ALA A 101 6.45 9.82 -3.03
CA ALA A 101 6.18 11.23 -3.35
C ALA A 101 6.54 11.56 -4.81
N LEU A 102 7.67 11.06 -5.30
CA LEU A 102 8.10 11.25 -6.70
C LEU A 102 7.16 10.54 -7.67
N LEU A 103 6.82 9.28 -7.41
CA LEU A 103 5.87 8.52 -8.23
C LEU A 103 4.47 9.15 -8.18
N GLY A 104 3.99 9.50 -6.99
CA GLY A 104 2.69 10.17 -6.80
C GLY A 104 2.63 11.51 -7.52
N GLY A 105 3.67 12.34 -7.37
CA GLY A 105 3.80 13.62 -8.07
C GLY A 105 3.89 13.45 -9.58
N TRP A 106 4.64 12.46 -10.06
CA TRP A 106 4.74 12.14 -11.48
C TRP A 106 3.39 11.69 -12.06
N VAL A 107 2.65 10.81 -11.38
CA VAL A 107 1.29 10.39 -11.77
C VAL A 107 0.33 11.57 -11.75
N PHE A 108 0.38 12.41 -10.70
CA PHE A 108 -0.47 13.59 -10.60
C PHE A 108 -0.22 14.55 -11.77
N TRP A 109 1.04 14.83 -12.08
CA TRP A 109 1.42 15.70 -13.19
C TRP A 109 1.05 15.09 -14.54
N ARG A 110 1.34 13.80 -14.76
CA ARG A 110 1.08 13.08 -16.01
C ARG A 110 -0.40 12.97 -16.36
N PHE A 111 -1.26 12.94 -15.35
CA PHE A 111 -2.71 12.78 -15.50
C PHE A 111 -3.51 14.00 -15.04
N HIS A 112 -2.89 15.17 -14.80
CA HIS A 112 -3.54 16.36 -14.18
C HIS A 112 -4.90 16.75 -14.81
N ALA A 113 -5.05 16.62 -16.13
CA ALA A 113 -6.29 16.90 -16.85
C ALA A 113 -7.43 15.91 -16.53
N TYR A 114 -7.07 14.67 -16.17
CA TYR A 114 -7.99 13.59 -15.79
C TYR A 114 -8.52 13.78 -14.35
N TRP A 115 -7.68 14.27 -13.43
CA TRP A 115 -8.07 14.47 -12.02
C TRP A 115 -9.24 15.45 -11.86
N LYS A 116 -9.30 16.51 -12.69
CA LYS A 116 -10.42 17.48 -12.66
C LYS A 116 -11.76 16.84 -13.01
N LYS A 117 -11.79 15.78 -13.82
CA LYS A 117 -13.02 15.04 -14.18
C LYS A 117 -13.34 13.89 -13.22
N HIS A 118 -12.33 13.30 -12.59
CA HIS A 118 -12.47 12.10 -11.75
C HIS A 118 -12.01 12.33 -10.30
N LEU A 119 -12.62 13.33 -9.63
CA LEU A 119 -12.32 13.69 -8.23
C LEU A 119 -12.45 12.51 -7.26
N LEU A 120 -13.42 11.60 -7.48
CA LEU A 120 -13.62 10.39 -6.66
C LEU A 120 -12.42 9.44 -6.71
N LEU A 121 -11.89 9.17 -7.91
CA LEU A 121 -10.70 8.33 -8.08
C LEU A 121 -9.51 8.98 -7.39
N GLY A 122 -9.39 10.30 -7.54
CA GLY A 122 -8.30 11.04 -6.94
C GLY A 122 -8.32 11.04 -5.42
N ALA A 123 -9.50 11.23 -4.81
CA ALA A 123 -9.68 11.08 -3.38
C ALA A 123 -9.32 9.68 -2.90
N GLY A 124 -9.80 8.63 -3.58
CA GLY A 124 -9.48 7.24 -3.24
C GLY A 124 -7.99 6.92 -3.30
N LEU A 125 -7.28 7.39 -4.34
CA LEU A 125 -5.84 7.24 -4.47
C LEU A 125 -5.07 8.01 -3.39
N LEU A 126 -5.53 9.20 -3.01
CA LEU A 126 -4.94 9.99 -1.93
C LEU A 126 -5.07 9.28 -0.58
N PHE A 127 -6.25 8.71 -0.27
CA PHE A 127 -6.47 7.91 0.93
C PHE A 127 -5.55 6.68 0.97
N LEU A 128 -5.44 5.95 -0.16
CA LEU A 128 -4.55 4.79 -0.26
C LEU A 128 -3.06 5.18 -0.16
N GLY A 129 -2.65 6.27 -0.80
CA GLY A 129 -1.29 6.79 -0.70
C GLY A 129 -0.94 7.16 0.74
N THR A 130 -1.86 7.86 1.42
CA THR A 130 -1.72 8.19 2.85
C THR A 130 -1.60 6.92 3.69
N PHE A 131 -2.44 5.90 3.46
CA PHE A 131 -2.35 4.62 4.15
C PHE A 131 -0.99 3.93 3.96
N ILE A 132 -0.45 3.89 2.73
CA ILE A 132 0.86 3.30 2.43
C ILE A 132 1.96 4.04 3.20
N VAL A 133 1.94 5.37 3.17
CA VAL A 133 2.93 6.20 3.86
C VAL A 133 2.84 6.01 5.38
N VAL A 134 1.63 6.01 5.94
CA VAL A 134 1.39 5.75 7.36
C VAL A 134 1.92 4.36 7.75
N ARG A 135 1.68 3.33 6.93
CA ARG A 135 2.20 1.98 7.16
C ARG A 135 3.73 1.92 7.11
N ALA A 136 4.36 2.71 6.24
CA ALA A 136 5.83 2.81 6.17
C ALA A 136 6.42 3.53 7.40
N ILE A 137 5.76 4.59 7.89
CA ILE A 137 6.23 5.43 9.02
C ILE A 137 5.92 4.80 10.40
N SER A 138 4.88 3.97 10.50
CA SER A 138 4.41 3.37 11.78
C SER A 138 5.51 2.62 12.55
N PHE A 139 6.63 2.26 11.91
CA PHE A 139 7.79 1.66 12.56
C PHE A 139 8.49 2.53 13.61
N HIS A 140 8.31 3.86 13.61
CA HIS A 140 9.19 4.71 14.40
C HIS A 140 8.59 5.55 15.54
N HIS A 141 7.34 6.06 15.48
CA HIS A 141 6.77 6.87 16.59
C HIS A 141 5.22 6.99 16.60
N PHE A 142 4.51 6.54 15.56
CA PHE A 142 3.06 6.79 15.39
C PHE A 142 2.13 5.75 16.03
N ASP A 143 2.68 4.68 16.61
CA ASP A 143 1.90 3.61 17.26
C ASP A 143 0.97 4.14 18.36
N MET A 144 1.28 5.26 19.00
CA MET A 144 0.47 5.81 20.09
C MET A 144 -0.77 6.57 19.60
N ILE A 145 -0.68 7.26 18.46
CA ILE A 145 -1.80 8.01 17.86
C ILE A 145 -2.71 7.07 17.05
N LEU A 146 -2.15 6.04 16.42
CA LEU A 146 -2.90 5.03 15.64
C LEU A 146 -3.55 3.93 16.50
N ARG A 147 -3.17 3.81 17.78
CA ARG A 147 -3.87 2.99 18.79
C ARG A 147 -5.07 3.69 19.40
N LEU A 148 -5.41 4.92 18.98
CA LEU A 148 -6.70 5.53 19.30
C LEU A 148 -7.80 4.69 18.62
N ASN A 149 -8.29 3.69 19.33
CA ASN A 149 -9.48 2.92 19.01
C ASN A 149 -10.68 3.87 19.08
N PHE A 150 -10.97 4.57 17.99
CA PHE A 150 -12.28 5.19 17.82
C PHE A 150 -13.30 4.07 17.62
N GLY A 151 -13.98 3.68 18.71
CA GLY A 151 -15.05 2.68 18.68
C GLY A 151 -14.63 1.25 18.35
N GLY A 152 -13.40 0.84 18.69
CA GLY A 152 -12.92 -0.54 18.48
C GLY A 152 -12.41 -0.87 17.06
N VAL A 153 -12.41 0.11 16.15
CA VAL A 153 -11.87 -0.03 14.79
C VAL A 153 -10.53 0.72 14.69
N ARG A 154 -9.47 0.04 14.25
CA ARG A 154 -8.16 0.68 14.04
C ARG A 154 -8.28 1.74 12.93
N MET A 155 -7.78 2.95 13.16
CA MET A 155 -7.81 4.06 12.18
C MET A 155 -7.23 3.65 10.81
N ASN A 156 -6.24 2.76 10.81
CA ASN A 156 -5.66 2.16 9.61
C ASN A 156 -6.71 1.50 8.71
N TRP A 157 -7.70 0.80 9.30
CA TRP A 157 -8.75 0.13 8.54
C TRP A 157 -9.72 1.12 7.92
N MET A 158 -10.03 2.23 8.60
CA MET A 158 -10.88 3.28 8.01
C MET A 158 -10.23 3.93 6.79
N LEU A 159 -8.92 4.22 6.85
CA LEU A 159 -8.18 4.76 5.71
C LEU A 159 -8.08 3.75 4.55
N GLU A 160 -7.81 2.48 4.87
CA GLU A 160 -7.67 1.42 3.88
C GLU A 160 -9.00 1.11 3.18
N LEU A 161 -10.04 0.83 3.95
CA LEU A 161 -11.38 0.54 3.42
C LEU A 161 -12.02 1.76 2.78
N GLY A 162 -11.82 2.95 3.33
CA GLY A 162 -12.29 4.20 2.74
C GLY A 162 -11.65 4.44 1.37
N GLY A 163 -10.33 4.25 1.27
CA GLY A 163 -9.60 4.32 0.02
C GLY A 163 -10.09 3.31 -1.02
N ILE A 164 -10.19 2.03 -0.64
CA ILE A 164 -10.69 0.96 -1.52
C ILE A 164 -12.12 1.26 -1.98
N SER A 165 -13.00 1.68 -1.06
CA SER A 165 -14.41 1.97 -1.37
C SER A 165 -14.54 3.12 -2.36
N LEU A 166 -13.78 4.22 -2.17
CA LEU A 166 -13.81 5.36 -3.08
C LEU A 166 -13.30 5.00 -4.48
N VAL A 167 -12.20 4.24 -4.58
CA VAL A 167 -11.68 3.76 -5.87
C VAL A 167 -12.67 2.79 -6.52
N GLY A 168 -13.27 1.89 -5.74
CA GLY A 168 -14.29 0.95 -6.22
C GLY A 168 -15.53 1.64 -6.75
N LEU A 169 -16.06 2.63 -6.02
CA LEU A 169 -17.18 3.46 -6.46
C LEU A 169 -16.85 4.26 -7.73
N ALA A 170 -15.64 4.80 -7.83
CA ALA A 170 -15.17 5.48 -9.04
C ALA A 170 -15.13 4.52 -10.23
N ALA A 171 -14.60 3.30 -10.04
CA ALA A 171 -14.55 2.27 -11.06
C ALA A 171 -15.96 1.85 -11.50
N LEU A 172 -16.84 1.54 -10.54
CA LEU A 172 -18.25 1.18 -10.81
C LEU A 172 -18.98 2.27 -11.59
N ARG A 173 -18.79 3.54 -11.22
CA ARG A 173 -19.39 4.67 -11.93
C ARG A 173 -18.95 4.73 -13.39
N GLU A 174 -17.68 4.47 -13.67
CA GLU A 174 -17.16 4.45 -15.05
C GLU A 174 -17.56 3.18 -15.83
N VAL A 175 -17.77 2.05 -15.14
CA VAL A 175 -18.36 0.85 -15.77
C VAL A 175 -19.82 1.10 -16.19
N MET A 176 -20.59 1.79 -15.34
CA MET A 176 -22.01 2.08 -15.56
C MET A 176 -22.26 3.23 -16.53
N ARG A 177 -21.34 4.18 -16.66
CA ARG A 177 -21.37 5.18 -17.74
C ARG A 177 -21.12 4.49 -19.08
N LYS A 178 -22.17 4.28 -19.86
CA LYS A 178 -22.09 3.92 -21.28
C LYS A 178 -21.28 4.98 -22.02
#